data_AF-A0A2V2AHZ1-F1
#
_entry.id   AF-A0A2V2AHZ1-F1
#
_cell.length_a   1.000
_cell.length_b   1.000
_cell.length_c   1.000
_cell.angle_alpha   90.00
_cell.angle_beta   90.00
_cell.angle_gamma   90.00
#
_symmetry.space_group_name_H-M   'P 1'
#
loop_
_entity.id
_entity.type
_entity.pdbx_description
1 polymer ?
#
loop_
_entity_poly.entity_id
_entity_poly.type
_entity_poly.pdbx_seq_one_letter_code
_entity_poly.pdbx_strand_id
1 'polypeptide(L)'
;MAKAKKQEKQVVRLEMSGIERLGLRVSSMINHPVAQIQRWVTIHRLDTDGDREWEEVMGLLNETDGIDITFNDDESVTLKWEASTEEDRPVEVIEPVEESAPF
;
A
#
# COMPACT_ATOMS: atom_id res chain seq x y z
N MET A 1 -21.08 -18.70 45.78
CA MET A 1 -20.80 -19.50 44.56
C MET A 1 -20.74 -18.54 43.38
N ALA A 2 -19.55 -18.29 42.85
CA ALA A 2 -19.30 -17.34 41.77
C ALA A 2 -19.58 -18.00 40.41
N LYS A 3 -20.41 -17.37 39.59
CA LYS A 3 -20.60 -17.77 38.18
C LYS A 3 -19.76 -16.83 37.32
N ALA A 4 -18.66 -17.35 36.80
CA ALA A 4 -17.79 -16.64 35.86
C ALA A 4 -18.55 -16.40 34.54
N LYS A 5 -18.78 -15.13 34.21
CA LYS A 5 -19.16 -14.71 32.86
C LYS A 5 -17.92 -14.85 31.98
N LYS A 6 -17.92 -15.84 31.10
CA LYS A 6 -16.94 -15.99 30.02
C LYS A 6 -17.20 -14.85 29.04
N GLN A 7 -16.33 -13.85 29.08
CA GLN A 7 -16.35 -12.73 28.15
C GLN A 7 -15.75 -13.25 26.83
N GLU A 8 -16.63 -13.64 25.91
CA GLU A 8 -16.26 -13.87 24.52
C GLU A 8 -15.75 -12.56 23.96
N LYS A 9 -14.44 -12.50 23.78
CA LYS A 9 -13.72 -11.43 23.10
C LYS A 9 -14.25 -11.41 21.67
N GLN A 10 -15.25 -10.57 21.40
CA GLN A 10 -15.63 -10.20 20.05
C GLN A 10 -14.37 -9.66 19.38
N VAL A 11 -13.73 -10.51 18.60
CA VAL A 11 -12.82 -10.06 17.56
C VAL A 11 -13.73 -9.37 16.57
N VAL A 12 -13.86 -8.06 16.71
CA VAL A 12 -14.47 -7.21 15.69
C VAL A 12 -13.64 -7.45 14.44
N ARG A 13 -14.12 -8.34 13.57
CA ARG A 13 -13.62 -8.45 12.21
C ARG A 13 -13.95 -7.09 11.61
N LEU A 14 -12.97 -6.18 11.59
CA LEU A 14 -13.04 -4.98 10.78
C LEU A 14 -13.15 -5.52 9.34
N GLU A 15 -14.38 -5.67 8.86
CA GLU A 15 -14.64 -5.96 7.47
C GLU A 15 -14.19 -4.74 6.69
N MET A 16 -12.95 -4.81 6.21
CA MET A 16 -12.36 -3.75 5.41
C MET A 16 -13.27 -3.50 4.21
N SER A 17 -13.59 -2.24 3.93
CA SER A 17 -14.36 -1.87 2.75
C SER A 17 -13.67 -2.35 1.47
N GLY A 18 -14.44 -2.59 0.40
CA GLY A 18 -13.87 -2.98 -0.90
C GLY A 18 -12.77 -2.04 -1.37
N ILE A 19 -12.95 -0.73 -1.14
CA ILE A 19 -12.01 0.31 -1.53
C ILE A 19 -10.71 0.25 -0.72
N GLU A 20 -10.81 -0.03 0.58
CA GLU A 20 -9.65 -0.18 1.46
C GLU A 20 -8.85 -1.44 1.09
N ARG A 21 -9.54 -2.53 0.76
CA ARG A 21 -8.89 -3.76 0.30
C ARG A 21 -8.14 -3.56 -1.02
N LEU A 22 -8.79 -2.93 -2.00
CA LEU A 22 -8.16 -2.63 -3.28
C LEU A 22 -6.97 -1.67 -3.10
N GLY A 23 -7.16 -0.57 -2.35
CA GLY A 23 -6.10 0.39 -2.06
C GLY A 23 -4.89 -0.26 -1.38
N LEU A 24 -5.09 -1.16 -0.42
CA LEU A 24 -3.99 -1.90 0.20
C LEU A 24 -3.31 -2.87 -0.77
N ARG A 25 -4.06 -3.54 -1.64
CA ARG A 25 -3.47 -4.41 -2.66
C ARG A 25 -2.58 -3.60 -3.59
N VAL A 26 -3.09 -2.51 -4.12
CA VAL A 26 -2.34 -1.61 -5.02
C VAL A 26 -1.11 -1.04 -4.32
N SER A 27 -1.25 -0.57 -3.08
CA SER A 27 -0.13 -0.09 -2.26
C SER A 27 0.92 -1.19 -2.05
N SER A 28 0.51 -2.42 -1.74
CA SER A 28 1.44 -3.54 -1.61
C SER A 28 2.15 -3.88 -2.92
N MET A 29 1.47 -3.74 -4.07
CA MET A 29 2.08 -3.95 -5.38
C MET A 29 3.11 -2.86 -5.68
N ILE A 30 2.78 -1.59 -5.45
CA ILE A 30 3.70 -0.46 -5.63
C ILE A 30 4.93 -0.64 -4.75
N ASN A 31 4.74 -0.94 -3.46
CA ASN A 31 5.84 -1.12 -2.50
C ASN A 31 6.66 -2.41 -2.69
N HIS A 32 6.31 -3.26 -3.66
CA HIS A 32 7.07 -4.47 -3.94
C HIS A 32 8.48 -4.10 -4.45
N PRO A 33 9.57 -4.77 -4.01
CA PRO A 33 10.94 -4.39 -4.39
C PRO A 33 11.16 -4.33 -5.90
N VAL A 34 10.59 -5.30 -6.63
CA VAL A 34 10.68 -5.34 -8.10
C VAL A 34 9.95 -4.13 -8.72
N ALA A 35 8.79 -3.76 -8.17
CA ALA A 35 8.00 -2.62 -8.65
C ALA A 35 8.73 -1.28 -8.41
N GLN A 36 9.37 -1.12 -7.25
CA GLN A 36 10.19 0.06 -6.94
C GLN A 36 11.43 0.17 -7.85
N ILE A 37 12.02 -0.96 -8.27
CA ILE A 37 13.16 -0.94 -9.21
C ILE A 37 12.70 -0.61 -10.63
N GLN A 38 11.67 -1.30 -11.14
CA GLN A 38 11.20 -1.12 -12.51
C GLN A 38 10.33 0.14 -12.69
N ARG A 39 9.79 0.67 -11.59
CA ARG A 39 8.91 1.84 -11.50
C ARG A 39 7.60 1.69 -12.27
N TRP A 40 7.06 0.48 -12.32
CA TRP A 40 5.72 0.21 -12.84
C TRP A 40 5.12 -1.06 -12.23
N VAL A 41 3.80 -1.16 -12.21
CA VAL A 41 3.04 -2.38 -11.90
C VAL A 41 1.85 -2.54 -12.82
N THR A 42 1.50 -3.78 -13.15
CA THR A 42 0.26 -4.10 -13.83
C THR A 42 -0.72 -4.70 -12.83
N ILE A 43 -1.87 -4.05 -12.68
CA ILE A 43 -2.94 -4.41 -11.77
C ILE A 43 -4.04 -5.07 -12.58
N HIS A 44 -4.33 -6.31 -12.25
CA HIS A 44 -5.51 -7.02 -12.74
C HIS A 44 -6.66 -6.78 -11.75
N ARG A 45 -7.85 -6.54 -12.29
CA ARG A 45 -9.07 -6.43 -11.51
C ARG A 45 -9.50 -7.82 -11.02
N LEU A 46 -9.87 -7.94 -9.75
CA LEU A 46 -10.38 -9.18 -9.13
C LEU A 46 -11.90 -9.11 -8.97
N ASP A 47 -12.54 -10.26 -8.79
CA ASP A 47 -13.98 -10.36 -8.49
C ASP A 47 -14.40 -9.58 -7.23
N THR A 48 -13.46 -9.33 -6.31
CA THR A 48 -13.69 -8.56 -5.09
C THR A 48 -13.63 -7.05 -5.29
N ASP A 49 -13.20 -6.60 -6.46
CA ASP A 49 -13.02 -5.18 -6.81
C ASP A 49 -14.26 -4.73 -7.60
N GLY A 50 -15.24 -4.19 -6.87
CA GLY A 50 -16.42 -3.58 -7.47
C GLY A 50 -16.04 -2.43 -8.41
N ASP A 51 -16.88 -2.14 -9.40
CA ASP A 51 -16.62 -1.08 -10.39
C ASP A 51 -16.36 0.25 -9.71
N ARG A 52 -17.22 0.58 -8.74
CA ARG A 52 -17.10 1.83 -7.98
C ARG A 52 -15.75 1.91 -7.26
N GLU A 53 -15.36 0.87 -6.54
CA GLU A 53 -14.09 0.86 -5.82
C GLU A 53 -12.89 0.96 -6.76
N TRP A 54 -12.98 0.31 -7.92
CA TRP A 54 -11.97 0.38 -8.96
C TRP A 54 -11.84 1.78 -9.55
N GLU A 55 -12.96 2.39 -9.96
CA GLU A 55 -13.00 3.74 -10.51
C GLU A 55 -12.45 4.78 -9.52
N GLU A 56 -12.82 4.68 -8.24
CA GLU A 56 -12.35 5.60 -7.22
C GLU A 56 -10.84 5.48 -7.00
N VAL A 57 -10.30 4.26 -6.87
CA VAL A 57 -8.85 4.06 -6.68
C VAL A 57 -8.06 4.50 -7.90
N MET A 58 -8.50 4.14 -9.11
CA MET A 58 -7.83 4.55 -10.34
C MET A 58 -7.93 6.06 -10.56
N GLY A 59 -9.05 6.68 -10.19
CA GLY A 59 -9.23 8.13 -10.22
C GLY A 59 -8.20 8.86 -9.36
N LEU A 60 -8.07 8.46 -8.09
CA LEU A 60 -7.10 9.04 -7.16
C LEU A 60 -5.65 8.90 -7.64
N LEU A 61 -5.31 7.76 -8.23
CA LEU A 61 -3.98 7.52 -8.79
C LEU A 61 -3.72 8.38 -10.02
N ASN A 62 -4.73 8.58 -10.87
CA ASN A 62 -4.62 9.41 -12.07
C ASN A 62 -4.50 10.90 -11.74
N GLU A 63 -5.09 11.34 -10.62
CA GLU A 63 -4.95 12.69 -10.08
C GLU A 63 -3.58 12.93 -9.43
N THR A 64 -2.81 11.86 -9.16
CA THR A 64 -1.50 11.96 -8.53
C THR A 64 -0.44 12.31 -9.56
N ASP A 65 0.21 13.47 -9.38
CA ASP A 65 1.31 13.92 -10.25
C ASP A 65 2.49 12.92 -10.24
N GLY A 66 3.07 12.70 -11.42
CA GLY A 66 4.16 11.74 -11.59
C GLY A 66 3.74 10.27 -11.67
N ILE A 67 2.44 9.96 -11.68
CA ILE A 67 1.90 8.64 -12.01
C ILE A 67 1.26 8.67 -13.39
N ASP A 68 1.72 7.80 -14.28
CA ASP A 68 1.13 7.53 -15.58
C ASP A 68 0.31 6.23 -15.52
N ILE A 69 -0.92 6.29 -16.05
CA ILE A 69 -1.86 5.17 -16.06
C ILE A 69 -2.14 4.75 -17.50
N THR A 70 -1.85 3.49 -17.80
CA THR A 70 -2.13 2.88 -19.10
C THR A 70 -3.15 1.75 -18.95
N PHE A 71 -4.26 1.81 -19.71
CA PHE A 71 -5.25 0.74 -19.78
C PHE A 71 -4.85 -0.25 -20.88
N ASN A 72 -4.72 -1.53 -20.53
CA ASN A 72 -4.38 -2.60 -21.46
C ASN A 72 -5.65 -3.24 -22.07
N ASP A 73 -5.48 -3.98 -23.17
CA ASP A 73 -6.56 -4.73 -23.84
C ASP A 73 -7.11 -5.91 -23.01
N ASP A 74 -6.33 -6.39 -22.03
CA ASP A 74 -6.65 -7.52 -21.14
C ASP A 74 -7.33 -7.08 -19.82
N GLU A 75 -8.06 -5.97 -19.83
CA GLU A 75 -8.76 -5.42 -18.64
C GLU A 75 -7.85 -5.08 -17.44
N SER A 76 -6.53 -5.11 -17.64
CA SER A 76 -5.52 -4.73 -16.66
C SER A 76 -5.08 -3.28 -16.83
N VAL A 77 -4.66 -2.67 -15.73
CA VAL A 77 -4.17 -1.30 -15.72
C VAL A 77 -2.71 -1.29 -15.30
N THR A 78 -1.86 -0.65 -16.10
CA THR A 78 -0.45 -0.45 -15.77
C THR A 78 -0.24 0.93 -15.19
N LEU A 79 0.25 0.99 -13.96
CA LEU A 79 0.72 2.20 -13.32
C LEU A 79 2.22 2.30 -13.51
N LYS A 80 2.70 3.47 -13.92
CA LYS A 80 4.13 3.78 -14.02
C LYS A 80 4.40 5.07 -13.28
N TRP A 81 5.51 5.14 -12.55
CA TRP A 81 5.92 6.37 -11.86
C TRP A 81 7.39 6.67 -12.13
N GLU A 82 7.82 7.88 -11.82
CA GLU A 82 9.24 8.23 -11.84
C GLU A 82 9.85 8.07 -10.45
N ALA A 83 11.17 7.90 -10.38
CA ALA A 83 11.87 7.92 -9.10
C ALA A 83 11.80 9.35 -8.54
N SER A 84 11.17 9.52 -7.38
CA SER A 84 11.18 10.80 -6.69
C SER A 84 12.62 11.24 -6.44
N THR A 85 13.00 12.44 -6.87
CA THR A 85 14.35 13.00 -6.68
C THR A 85 14.75 13.14 -5.21
N GLU A 86 13.80 13.01 -4.29
CA GLU A 86 14.02 13.01 -2.84
C GLU A 86 14.39 11.63 -2.25
N GLU A 87 14.19 10.54 -3.00
CA GLU A 87 14.53 9.17 -2.57
C GLU A 87 16.04 8.86 -2.69
N ASP A 88 16.81 9.77 -3.31
CA ASP A 88 18.27 9.80 -3.31
C ASP A 88 18.84 10.59 -2.11
N ARG A 89 18.09 10.72 -1.01
CA ARG A 89 18.71 11.08 0.27
C ARG A 89 19.16 9.76 0.91
N PRO A 90 20.47 9.44 0.96
CA PRO A 90 20.92 8.30 1.74
C PRO A 90 20.36 8.49 3.14
N VAL A 91 19.66 7.47 3.65
CA VAL A 91 19.25 7.39 5.05
C VAL A 91 20.49 7.71 5.86
N GLU A 92 20.55 8.90 6.47
CA GLU A 92 21.63 9.24 7.39
C GLU A 92 21.56 8.19 8.49
N VAL A 93 22.49 7.25 8.43
CA VAL A 93 22.74 6.29 9.50
C VAL A 93 23.10 7.16 10.70
N ILE A 94 22.12 7.42 11.54
CA ILE A 94 22.32 7.90 12.91
C ILE A 94 23.31 6.93 13.56
N GLU A 95 24.59 7.28 13.53
CA GLU A 95 25.61 6.60 14.31
C GLU A 95 25.13 6.65 15.77
N PRO A 96 24.91 5.49 16.43
CA PRO A 96 24.63 5.51 17.85
C PRO A 96 25.86 6.12 18.51
N VAL A 97 25.72 7.34 19.02
CA VAL A 97 26.74 7.97 19.86
C VAL A 97 26.98 7.04 21.04
N GLU A 98 28.09 6.30 20.96
CA GLU A 98 28.57 5.47 22.07
C GLU A 98 29.09 6.45 23.13
N GLU A 99 28.17 6.93 23.97
CA GLU A 99 28.49 7.75 25.13
C GLU A 99 29.34 6.87 26.06
N SER A 100 30.66 7.02 25.96
CA SER A 100 31.60 6.39 26.87
C SER A 100 31.30 6.88 28.28
N ALA A 101 30.66 6.03 29.08
CA ALA A 101 30.41 6.30 30.49
C ALA A 101 31.75 6.52 31.20
N PRO A 102 31.96 7.66 31.89
CA PRO A 102 33.19 7.89 32.64
C PRO A 102 33.20 6.98 33.88
N PHE A 103 34.33 6.27 34.06
CA PHE A 103 34.65 5.45 35.24
C PHE A 103 34.90 6.28 36.49
#